data_AF-A0A7S2CMV1-F1
#
_entry.id   AF-A0A7S2CMV1-F1
#
_cell.length_a   1.000
_cell.length_b   1.000
_cell.length_c   1.000
_cell.angle_alpha   90.00
_cell.angle_beta   90.00
_cell.angle_gamma   90.00
#
_symmetry.space_group_name_H-M   'P 1'
#
loop_
_entity.id
_entity.type
_entity.pdbx_description
1 polymer ?
#
loop_
_entity_poly.entity_id
_entity_poly.type
_entity_poly.pdbx_seq_one_letter_code
_entity_poly.pdbx_strand_id
1 'polypeptide(L)'
;MAANSNHRKELKRNITPHTFEVFNSTASGITGVIDTMKIKIKKVEAEIKIDEGDRLDFKKHFTQLSTKRAELEAKLAENDEWTKGYDMNIGPFQKTYADNTKDIGGIYGNARKQHAAGINMLIREFDYHPPFKRHSDTFTAVPFNPKRV
;
A
#
# COMPACT_ATOMS: atom_id res chain seq x y z
N MET A 1 -49.63 -51.50 -76.92
CA MET A 1 -50.34 -51.10 -75.68
C MET A 1 -50.15 -52.19 -74.63
N ALA A 2 -50.04 -51.84 -73.34
CA ALA A 2 -50.02 -52.73 -72.16
C ALA A 2 -48.67 -53.14 -71.51
N ALA A 3 -47.63 -52.30 -71.50
CA ALA A 3 -46.43 -52.54 -70.68
C ALA A 3 -46.20 -51.51 -69.55
N ASN A 4 -47.09 -50.51 -69.38
CA ASN A 4 -46.82 -49.35 -68.52
C ASN A 4 -47.82 -49.17 -67.35
N SER A 5 -48.53 -50.23 -66.94
CA SER A 5 -49.46 -50.16 -65.78
C SER A 5 -49.05 -51.04 -64.59
N ASN A 6 -48.10 -51.96 -64.76
CA ASN A 6 -47.68 -52.87 -63.68
C ASN A 6 -46.53 -52.30 -62.83
N HIS A 7 -45.68 -51.43 -63.37
CA HIS A 7 -44.58 -50.85 -62.60
C HIS A 7 -45.05 -49.83 -61.54
N ARG A 8 -46.27 -49.28 -61.70
CA ARG A 8 -46.90 -48.41 -60.70
C ARG A 8 -47.64 -49.16 -59.59
N LYS A 9 -47.84 -50.48 -59.72
CA LYS A 9 -48.57 -51.30 -58.73
C LYS A 9 -47.68 -51.93 -57.67
N GLU A 10 -46.36 -52.01 -57.88
CA GLU A 10 -45.43 -52.63 -56.93
C GLU A 10 -44.85 -51.69 -55.88
N LEU A 11 -45.28 -50.43 -55.85
CA LEU A 11 -45.01 -49.52 -54.74
C LEU A 11 -46.17 -49.41 -53.74
N LYS A 12 -47.07 -50.40 -53.69
CA LYS A 12 -47.95 -50.57 -52.52
C LYS A 12 -47.13 -51.24 -51.43
N ARG A 13 -46.34 -50.43 -50.72
CA ARG A 13 -45.67 -50.84 -49.48
C ARG A 13 -46.71 -51.52 -48.60
N ASN A 14 -46.48 -52.77 -48.23
CA ASN A 14 -47.19 -53.45 -47.14
C ASN A 14 -46.85 -52.73 -45.83
N ILE A 15 -47.44 -51.55 -45.63
CA ILE A 15 -47.44 -50.87 -44.34
C ILE A 15 -48.49 -51.61 -43.52
N THR A 16 -48.03 -52.55 -42.70
CA THR A 16 -48.89 -53.16 -41.71
C THR A 16 -49.13 -52.15 -40.59
N PRO A 17 -50.26 -52.22 -39.87
CA PRO A 17 -50.53 -51.33 -38.73
C PRO A 17 -49.36 -51.30 -37.73
N HIS A 18 -48.72 -52.45 -37.54
CA HIS A 18 -47.55 -52.59 -36.66
C HIS A 18 -46.31 -51.83 -37.15
N THR A 19 -46.00 -51.84 -38.46
CA THR A 19 -44.84 -51.07 -38.96
C THR A 19 -45.09 -49.57 -38.93
N PHE A 20 -46.35 -49.13 -39.09
CA PHE A 20 -46.74 -47.74 -38.88
C PHE A 20 -46.63 -47.31 -37.41
N GLU A 21 -47.03 -48.17 -36.47
CA GLU A 21 -46.92 -47.93 -35.04
C GLU A 21 -45.45 -47.84 -34.58
N VAL A 22 -44.60 -48.77 -35.02
CA VAL A 22 -43.15 -48.74 -34.76
C VAL A 22 -42.52 -47.47 -35.33
N PHE A 23 -42.92 -47.08 -36.55
CA PHE A 23 -42.45 -45.84 -37.16
C PHE A 23 -42.88 -44.60 -36.35
N ASN A 24 -44.15 -44.51 -35.95
CA ASN A 24 -44.65 -43.39 -35.15
C ASN A 24 -44.01 -43.33 -33.76
N SER A 25 -43.80 -44.48 -33.13
CA SER A 25 -43.08 -44.58 -31.85
C SER A 25 -41.65 -44.08 -31.98
N THR A 26 -40.94 -44.53 -33.03
CA THR A 26 -39.57 -44.10 -33.32
C THR A 26 -39.50 -42.60 -33.64
N ALA A 27 -40.41 -42.10 -34.47
CA ALA A 27 -40.49 -40.68 -34.82
C ALA A 27 -40.82 -39.79 -33.60
N SER A 28 -41.67 -40.27 -32.70
CA SER A 28 -42.00 -39.59 -31.43
C SER A 28 -40.79 -39.58 -30.49
N GLY A 29 -40.05 -40.69 -30.40
CA GLY A 29 -38.80 -40.76 -29.62
C GLY A 29 -37.73 -39.81 -30.14
N ILE A 30 -37.54 -39.74 -31.46
CA ILE A 30 -36.60 -38.80 -32.10
C ILE A 30 -37.02 -37.36 -31.82
N THR A 31 -38.31 -37.04 -31.95
CA THR A 31 -38.84 -35.70 -31.63
C THR A 31 -38.55 -35.31 -30.18
N GLY A 32 -38.82 -36.21 -29.23
CA GLY A 32 -38.54 -35.97 -27.80
C GLY A 32 -37.05 -35.73 -27.51
N VAL A 33 -36.16 -36.48 -28.18
CA VAL A 33 -34.71 -36.26 -28.08
C VAL A 33 -34.31 -34.91 -28.66
N ILE A 34 -34.83 -34.54 -29.82
CA ILE A 34 -34.56 -33.24 -30.47
C ILE A 34 -35.01 -32.09 -29.56
N ASP A 35 -36.19 -32.17 -28.97
CA ASP A 35 -36.69 -31.12 -28.09
C ASP A 35 -35.88 -31.03 -26.79
N THR A 36 -35.46 -32.17 -26.25
CA THR A 36 -34.53 -32.22 -25.12
C THR A 36 -33.19 -31.56 -25.47
N MET A 37 -32.65 -31.82 -26.65
CA MET A 37 -31.41 -31.20 -27.13
C MET A 37 -31.55 -29.69 -27.30
N LYS A 38 -32.66 -29.22 -27.88
CA LYS A 38 -32.94 -27.77 -28.00
C LYS A 38 -32.98 -27.08 -26.64
N ILE A 39 -33.59 -27.70 -25.64
CA ILE A 39 -33.63 -27.16 -24.27
C ILE A 39 -32.22 -27.06 -23.69
N LYS A 40 -31.40 -28.11 -23.87
CA LYS A 40 -30.00 -28.10 -23.40
C LYS A 40 -29.15 -27.04 -24.09
N ILE A 41 -29.30 -26.87 -25.41
CA ILE A 41 -28.58 -25.82 -26.16
C ILE A 41 -28.95 -24.44 -25.60
N LYS A 42 -30.24 -24.14 -25.45
CA LYS A 42 -30.70 -22.86 -24.88
C LYS A 42 -30.17 -22.63 -23.47
N LYS A 43 -30.10 -23.68 -22.65
CA LYS A 43 -29.54 -23.59 -21.30
C LYS A 43 -28.05 -23.23 -21.34
N VAL A 44 -27.27 -23.92 -22.16
CA VAL A 44 -25.83 -23.64 -22.31
C VAL A 44 -25.59 -22.24 -22.88
N GLU A 45 -26.39 -21.79 -23.86
CA GLU A 45 -26.32 -20.42 -24.38
C GLU A 45 -26.60 -19.36 -23.30
N ALA A 46 -27.55 -19.62 -22.41
CA ALA A 46 -27.83 -18.73 -21.28
C ALA A 46 -26.68 -18.71 -20.26
N GLU A 47 -26.09 -19.87 -19.96
CA GLU A 47 -24.91 -19.99 -19.07
C GLU A 47 -23.70 -19.24 -19.65
N ILE A 48 -23.38 -19.43 -20.95
CA ILE A 48 -22.30 -18.71 -21.63
C ILE A 48 -22.49 -17.20 -21.53
N LYS A 49 -23.71 -16.70 -21.72
CA LYS A 49 -24.00 -15.28 -21.64
C LYS A 49 -23.78 -14.71 -20.24
N ILE A 50 -24.09 -15.49 -19.20
CA ILE A 50 -23.83 -15.09 -17.80
C ILE A 50 -22.32 -15.06 -17.56
N ASP A 51 -21.59 -16.10 -17.97
CA ASP A 51 -20.14 -16.19 -17.82
C ASP A 51 -19.40 -15.05 -18.54
N GLU A 52 -19.90 -14.59 -19.70
CA GLU A 52 -19.35 -13.43 -20.40
C GLU A 52 -19.48 -12.13 -19.58
N GLY A 53 -20.59 -11.98 -18.87
CA GLY A 53 -20.82 -10.87 -17.93
C GLY A 53 -19.86 -10.95 -16.75
N ASP A 54 -19.76 -12.12 -16.13
CA ASP A 54 -18.87 -12.36 -14.99
C ASP A 54 -17.40 -12.10 -15.38
N ARG A 55 -16.98 -12.53 -16.58
CA ARG A 55 -15.63 -12.28 -17.10
C ARG A 55 -15.32 -10.78 -17.18
N LEU A 56 -16.29 -9.95 -17.57
CA LEU A 56 -16.12 -8.50 -17.62
C LEU A 56 -15.90 -7.92 -16.22
N ASP A 57 -16.67 -8.38 -15.24
CA ASP A 57 -16.55 -7.92 -13.85
C ASP A 57 -15.26 -8.38 -13.20
N PHE A 58 -14.84 -9.62 -13.45
CA PHE A 58 -13.50 -10.08 -13.06
C PHE A 58 -12.40 -9.22 -13.65
N LYS A 59 -12.51 -8.85 -14.95
CA LYS A 59 -11.53 -7.96 -15.59
C LYS A 59 -11.46 -6.60 -14.90
N LYS A 60 -12.62 -6.00 -14.54
CA LYS A 60 -12.66 -4.73 -13.81
C LYS A 60 -11.95 -4.84 -12.45
N HIS A 61 -12.29 -5.87 -11.67
CA HIS A 61 -11.67 -6.09 -10.36
C HIS A 61 -10.17 -6.34 -10.47
N PHE A 62 -9.74 -7.12 -11.46
CA PHE A 62 -8.34 -7.36 -11.73
C PHE A 62 -7.57 -6.08 -12.06
N THR A 63 -8.14 -5.21 -12.90
CA THR A 63 -7.55 -3.90 -13.20
C THR A 63 -7.44 -3.03 -11.95
N GLN A 64 -8.51 -2.94 -11.15
CA GLN A 64 -8.50 -2.18 -9.88
C GLN A 64 -7.43 -2.69 -8.91
N LEU A 65 -7.30 -4.01 -8.76
CA LEU A 65 -6.29 -4.62 -7.89
C LEU A 65 -4.88 -4.36 -8.41
N SER A 66 -4.68 -4.44 -9.73
CA SER A 66 -3.38 -4.16 -10.35
C SER A 66 -2.95 -2.70 -10.14
N THR A 67 -3.88 -1.74 -10.29
CA THR A 67 -3.63 -0.33 -10.00
C THR A 67 -3.28 -0.12 -8.53
N LYS A 68 -4.08 -0.67 -7.60
CA LYS A 68 -3.81 -0.57 -6.16
C LYS A 68 -2.46 -1.17 -5.78
N ARG A 69 -2.09 -2.29 -6.40
CA ARG A 69 -0.79 -2.92 -6.19
C ARG A 69 0.34 -1.98 -6.60
N ALA A 70 0.26 -1.40 -7.80
CA ALA A 70 1.27 -0.46 -8.29
C ALA A 70 1.39 0.79 -7.38
N GLU A 71 0.27 1.33 -6.92
CA GLU A 71 0.25 2.45 -5.96
C GLU A 71 0.92 2.09 -4.63
N LEU A 72 0.67 0.88 -4.09
CA LEU A 72 1.27 0.43 -2.84
C LEU A 72 2.77 0.16 -3.00
N GLU A 73 3.20 -0.43 -4.12
CA GLU A 73 4.61 -0.63 -4.43
C GLU A 73 5.36 0.72 -4.52
N ALA A 74 4.75 1.73 -5.14
CA ALA A 74 5.31 3.09 -5.19
C ALA A 74 5.43 3.72 -3.79
N LYS A 75 4.40 3.59 -2.94
CA LYS A 75 4.44 4.09 -1.56
C LYS A 75 5.48 3.37 -0.70
N LEU A 76 5.67 2.06 -0.89
CA LEU A 76 6.71 1.31 -0.20
C LEU A 76 8.09 1.82 -0.58
N ALA A 77 8.34 2.05 -1.87
CA ALA A 77 9.61 2.60 -2.34
C ALA A 77 9.88 4.01 -1.77
N GLU A 78 8.86 4.88 -1.76
CA GLU A 78 8.94 6.22 -1.16
C GLU A 78 9.23 6.15 0.35
N ASN A 79 8.54 5.28 1.08
CA ASN A 79 8.75 5.10 2.52
C ASN A 79 10.15 4.54 2.82
N ASP A 80 10.66 3.61 2.01
CA ASP A 80 12.02 3.07 2.16
C ASP A 80 13.08 4.16 1.94
N GLU A 81 12.88 5.01 0.94
CA GLU A 81 13.75 6.16 0.69
C GLU A 81 13.69 7.17 1.84
N TRP A 82 12.49 7.49 2.32
CA TRP A 82 12.28 8.37 3.46
C TRP A 82 12.94 7.84 4.73
N THR A 83 12.81 6.54 5.00
CA THR A 83 13.40 5.90 6.19
C THR A 83 14.93 5.94 6.15
N LYS A 84 15.54 5.70 4.98
CA LYS A 84 16.99 5.88 4.80
C LYS A 84 17.42 7.32 5.08
N GLY A 85 16.66 8.30 4.60
CA GLY A 85 16.91 9.72 4.88
C GLY A 85 16.73 10.08 6.35
N TYR A 86 15.75 9.47 7.03
CA TYR A 86 15.49 9.65 8.45
C TYR A 86 16.65 9.12 9.30
N ASP A 87 17.11 7.90 9.05
CA ASP A 87 18.23 7.29 9.78
C ASP A 87 19.52 8.08 9.62
N MET A 88 19.77 8.61 8.41
CA MET A 88 20.98 9.36 8.12
C MET A 88 21.00 10.76 8.78
N ASN A 89 19.84 11.40 8.90
CA ASN A 89 19.76 12.78 9.40
C ASN A 89 19.31 12.86 10.86
N ILE A 90 18.22 12.18 11.24
CA ILE A 90 17.59 12.37 12.56
C ILE A 90 18.25 11.51 13.64
N GLY A 91 18.71 10.29 13.32
CA GLY A 91 19.44 9.44 14.26
C GLY A 91 20.66 10.15 14.89
N PRO A 92 21.56 10.76 14.08
CA PRO A 92 22.68 11.54 14.59
C PRO A 92 22.26 12.78 15.39
N PHE A 93 21.15 13.42 15.03
CA PHE A 93 20.60 14.60 15.73
C PHE A 93 20.16 14.26 17.15
N GLN A 94 19.51 13.12 17.34
CA GLN A 94 19.07 12.67 18.67
C GLN A 94 20.26 12.38 19.59
N LYS A 95 21.35 11.82 19.02
CA LYS A 95 22.61 11.58 19.71
C LYS A 95 23.33 12.88 20.07
N THR A 96 23.47 13.80 19.11
CA THR A 96 24.10 15.12 19.36
C THR A 96 23.31 15.95 20.37
N TYR A 97 21.98 15.88 20.38
CA TYR A 97 21.17 16.54 21.39
C TYR A 97 21.45 15.98 22.80
N ALA A 98 21.52 14.66 22.95
CA ALA A 98 21.84 14.01 24.22
C ALA A 98 23.26 14.36 24.70
N ASP A 99 24.25 14.34 23.80
CA ASP A 99 25.64 14.68 24.09
C ASP A 99 25.77 16.15 24.54
N ASN A 100 25.17 17.08 23.79
CA ASN A 100 25.16 18.51 24.15
C ASN A 100 24.49 18.75 25.50
N THR A 101 23.40 18.05 25.80
CA THR A 101 22.68 18.21 27.08
C THR A 101 23.51 17.71 28.26
N LYS A 102 24.29 16.63 28.07
CA LYS A 102 25.21 16.11 29.08
C LYS A 102 26.32 17.10 29.43
N ASP A 103 26.86 17.78 28.42
CA ASP A 103 27.98 18.71 28.59
C ASP A 103 27.57 20.05 29.23
N ILE A 104 26.32 20.49 29.06
CA ILE A 104 25.79 21.72 29.67
C ILE A 104 25.98 21.73 31.19
N GLY A 105 25.73 20.61 31.88
CA GLY A 105 25.92 20.53 33.34
C GLY A 105 27.38 20.76 33.77
N GLY A 106 28.32 20.21 33.00
CA GLY A 106 29.76 20.42 33.23
C GLY A 106 30.20 21.85 32.95
N ILE A 107 29.71 22.45 31.86
CA ILE A 107 30.01 23.84 31.49
C ILE A 107 29.51 24.82 32.56
N TYR A 108 28.27 24.67 33.03
CA TYR A 108 27.74 25.50 34.12
C TYR A 108 28.52 25.30 35.42
N GLY A 109 28.86 24.06 35.75
CA GLY A 109 29.68 23.75 36.93
C GLY A 109 31.06 24.41 36.87
N ASN A 110 31.72 24.36 35.72
CA ASN A 110 33.02 24.98 35.51
C ASN A 110 32.93 26.52 35.50
N ALA A 111 31.94 27.09 34.83
CA ALA A 111 31.68 28.52 34.82
C ALA A 111 31.44 29.05 36.25
N ARG A 112 30.68 28.32 37.08
CA ARG A 112 30.47 28.69 38.49
C ARG A 112 31.76 28.66 39.30
N LYS A 113 32.61 27.66 39.10
CA LYS A 113 33.92 27.55 39.78
C LYS A 113 34.85 28.69 39.36
N GLN A 114 34.97 28.95 38.07
CA GLN A 114 35.83 30.03 37.54
C GLN A 114 35.30 31.40 37.93
N HIS A 115 33.99 31.60 37.95
CA HIS A 115 33.38 32.82 38.45
C HIS A 115 33.70 33.04 39.94
N ALA A 116 33.57 32.00 40.78
CA ALA A 116 33.95 32.10 42.19
C ALA A 116 35.45 32.41 42.37
N ALA A 117 36.31 31.79 41.56
CA ALA A 117 37.75 32.08 41.56
C ALA A 117 38.04 33.54 41.14
N GLY A 118 37.35 34.04 40.11
CA GLY A 118 37.45 35.44 39.67
C GLY A 118 37.00 36.43 40.75
N ILE A 119 35.88 36.15 41.43
CA ILE A 119 35.43 36.97 42.56
C ILE A 119 36.46 36.99 43.69
N ASN A 120 37.03 35.83 44.05
CA ASN A 120 38.07 35.77 45.08
C ASN A 120 39.33 36.55 44.71
N MET A 121 39.72 36.54 43.43
CA MET A 121 40.84 37.35 42.93
C MET A 121 40.54 38.85 43.05
N LEU A 122 39.33 39.28 42.68
CA LEU A 122 38.91 40.67 42.83
C LEU A 122 38.89 41.11 44.30
N ILE A 123 38.41 40.26 45.21
CA ILE A 123 38.44 40.56 46.66
C ILE A 123 39.88 40.77 47.12
N ARG A 124 40.80 39.88 46.72
CA ARG A 124 42.19 39.89 47.19
C ARG A 124 43.02 41.05 46.63
N GLU A 125 42.87 41.36 45.33
CA GLU A 125 43.78 42.27 44.63
C GLU A 125 43.21 43.67 44.41
N PHE A 126 41.88 43.80 44.45
CA PHE A 126 41.18 45.06 44.12
C PHE A 126 40.23 45.51 45.24
N ASP A 127 40.31 44.92 46.43
CA ASP A 127 39.47 45.24 47.60
C ASP A 127 37.95 45.16 47.29
N TYR A 128 37.58 44.31 46.34
CA TYR A 128 36.21 44.14 45.90
C TYR A 128 35.34 43.56 47.02
N HIS A 129 34.19 44.15 47.31
CA HIS A 129 33.20 43.58 48.22
C HIS A 129 31.95 43.09 47.45
N PRO A 130 31.63 41.79 47.49
CA PRO A 130 30.51 41.20 46.76
C PRO A 130 29.14 41.90 46.91
N PRO A 131 28.76 42.45 48.08
CA PRO A 131 27.48 43.14 48.27
C PRO A 131 27.35 44.49 47.55
N PHE A 132 28.46 45.09 47.08
CA PHE A 132 28.42 46.45 46.49
C PHE A 132 28.33 46.45 44.96
N LYS A 133 28.36 45.28 44.30
CA LYS A 133 28.19 45.20 42.85
C LYS A 133 26.73 45.40 42.47
N ARG A 134 26.40 46.57 41.92
CA ARG A 134 25.06 46.83 41.36
C ARG A 134 24.96 46.27 39.95
N HIS A 135 23.77 45.87 39.51
CA HIS A 135 23.55 45.33 38.15
C HIS A 135 23.90 46.34 37.03
N SER A 136 24.06 47.62 37.37
CA SER A 136 24.40 48.72 36.49
C SER A 136 25.86 49.18 36.57
N ASP A 137 26.71 48.53 37.39
CA ASP A 137 28.11 48.93 37.52
C ASP A 137 28.93 48.44 36.32
N THR A 138 29.51 49.38 35.58
CA THR A 138 30.50 49.12 34.54
C THR A 138 31.84 48.80 35.21
N PHE A 139 32.43 47.65 34.88
CA PHE A 139 33.75 47.26 35.38
C PHE A 139 34.81 48.24 34.84
N THR A 140 35.25 49.20 35.65
CA THR A 140 36.37 50.08 35.32
C THR A 140 37.66 49.44 35.81
N ALA A 141 38.34 48.69 34.92
CA ALA A 141 39.67 48.17 35.18
C ALA A 141 40.68 49.32 35.14
N VAL A 142 40.96 49.95 36.28
CA VAL A 142 42.14 50.80 36.40
C VAL A 142 43.34 49.85 36.52
N PRO A 143 44.35 49.90 35.63
CA PRO A 143 45.48 48.99 35.67
C PRO A 143 46.18 49.05 37.03
N PHE A 144 46.34 47.90 37.68
CA PHE A 144 47.03 47.78 38.96
C PHE A 144 48.52 48.15 38.79
N ASN A 145 48.99 49.11 39.58
CA ASN A 145 50.41 49.47 39.66
C ASN A 145 50.95 49.03 41.04
N PRO A 146 51.72 47.92 41.13
CA PRO A 146 52.20 47.41 42.41
C PRO A 146 53.09 48.44 43.12
N LYS A 147 52.89 48.60 44.43
CA LYS A 147 53.80 49.41 45.26
C LYS A 147 55.16 48.73 45.29
N ARG A 148 56.20 49.47 44.86
CA ARG A 148 57.60 49.02 44.95
C ARG A 148 57.97 48.94 46.44
N VAL A 149 58.38 47.76 46.88
CA VAL A 149 59.11 47.56 48.15
C VAL A 149 60.55 48.01 47.94
#